data_AF-A0A101PTU7-F1
#
_entry.id   AF-A0A101PTU7-F1
#
_cell.length_a   1.000
_cell.length_b   1.000
_cell.length_c   1.000
_cell.angle_alpha   90.00
_cell.angle_beta   90.00
_cell.angle_gamma   90.00
#
_symmetry.space_group_name_H-M   'P 1'
#
loop_
_entity.id
_entity.type
_entity.pdbx_description
1 polymer ?
#
loop_
_entity_poly.entity_id
_entity_poly.type
_entity_poly.pdbx_seq_one_letter_code
_entity_poly.pdbx_strand_id
1 'polypeptide(L)'
;MDLLPGYEVPMRPGDGCEPDEDPLAAARRELVEEASIRASEVELLTMMRQMPASARTREHLYLARGLSTGEHQRDASEADMELRWVALK
;
A
#
# COMPACT_ATOMS: atom_id res chain seq x y z
N MET A 1 8.04 30.17 9.35
CA MET A 1 8.74 28.91 9.64
C MET A 1 8.60 28.14 8.35
N ASP A 2 9.55 28.35 7.44
CA ASP A 2 9.44 27.81 6.08
C ASP A 2 9.68 26.31 6.18
N LEU A 3 8.64 25.54 5.86
CA LEU A 3 8.73 24.09 5.73
C LEU A 3 9.82 23.82 4.69
N LEU A 4 10.83 23.03 5.08
CA LEU A 4 11.79 22.47 4.13
C LEU A 4 11.01 21.89 2.94
N PRO A 5 11.54 21.96 1.70
CA PRO A 5 10.87 21.33 0.55
C PRO A 5 10.49 19.90 0.93
N GLY A 6 9.19 19.60 0.83
CA GLY A 6 8.62 18.33 1.28
C GLY A 6 9.38 17.19 0.62
N TYR A 7 9.91 16.28 1.43
CA TYR A 7 10.50 15.06 0.89
C TYR A 7 9.37 14.16 0.42
N GLU A 8 9.28 13.94 -0.90
CA GLU A 8 8.43 12.89 -1.45
C GLU A 8 9.11 11.54 -1.21
N VAL A 9 8.41 10.63 -0.53
CA VAL A 9 8.91 9.28 -0.25
C VAL A 9 8.07 8.29 -1.05
N PRO A 10 8.61 7.68 -2.12
CA PRO A 10 7.89 6.63 -2.83
C PRO A 10 7.63 5.45 -1.90
N MET A 11 6.36 5.08 -1.75
CA MET A 11 5.94 3.90 -1.01
C MET A 11 5.05 2.99 -1.86
N ARG A 12 4.86 1.77 -1.37
CA ARG A 12 3.88 0.82 -1.91
C ARG A 12 2.62 0.96 -1.07
N PRO A 13 1.42 0.76 -1.66
CA PRO A 13 0.21 0.74 -0.86
C PRO A 13 0.22 -0.40 0.17
N GLY A 14 -0.30 -0.15 1.36
CA GLY A 14 -0.47 -1.14 2.42
C GLY A 14 -0.22 -0.60 3.82
N ASP A 15 -1.13 -0.93 4.72
CA ASP A 15 -1.00 -0.78 6.18
C ASP A 15 -1.35 -2.11 6.90
N GLY A 16 -1.58 -2.05 8.21
CA GLY A 16 -1.94 -3.17 9.06
C GLY A 16 -3.27 -3.83 8.69
N CYS A 17 -3.42 -5.09 9.11
CA CYS A 17 -4.70 -5.78 9.06
C CYS A 17 -5.57 -5.36 10.25
N GLU A 18 -6.86 -5.21 10.01
CA GLU A 18 -7.84 -5.15 11.08
C GLU A 18 -7.92 -6.49 11.85
N PRO A 19 -8.46 -6.51 13.08
CA PRO A 19 -8.66 -7.76 13.82
C PRO A 19 -9.41 -8.80 12.98
N ASP A 20 -8.85 -10.00 12.88
CA ASP A 20 -9.35 -11.14 12.09
C ASP A 20 -9.45 -10.92 10.56
N GLU A 21 -8.89 -9.84 10.04
CA GLU A 21 -8.82 -9.58 8.59
C GLU A 21 -7.74 -10.46 7.94
N ASP A 22 -8.08 -11.10 6.82
CA ASP A 22 -7.11 -11.84 6.02
C ASP A 22 -6.11 -10.87 5.37
N PRO A 23 -4.79 -11.12 5.40
CA PRO A 23 -3.80 -10.19 4.84
C PRO A 23 -4.00 -9.86 3.35
N LEU A 24 -4.58 -10.76 2.54
CA LEU A 24 -4.93 -10.47 1.16
C LEU A 24 -6.13 -9.51 1.07
N ALA A 25 -7.08 -9.61 1.99
CA ALA A 25 -8.20 -8.66 2.07
C ALA A 25 -7.70 -7.26 2.44
N ALA A 26 -6.83 -7.16 3.46
CA ALA A 26 -6.18 -5.91 3.84
C ALA A 26 -5.43 -5.28 2.66
N ALA A 27 -4.55 -6.04 2.01
CA ALA A 27 -3.78 -5.54 0.85
C ALA A 27 -4.66 -5.03 -0.31
N ARG A 28 -5.85 -5.63 -0.52
CA ARG A 28 -6.82 -5.17 -1.53
C ARG A 28 -7.54 -3.90 -1.11
N ARG A 29 -7.88 -3.76 0.17
CA ARG A 29 -8.51 -2.58 0.75
C ARG A 29 -7.57 -1.38 0.66
N GLU A 30 -6.34 -1.52 1.14
CA GLU A 30 -5.31 -0.47 1.12
C GLU A 30 -4.95 0.00 -0.29
N LEU A 31 -4.89 -0.93 -1.27
CA LEU A 31 -4.66 -0.57 -2.67
C LEU A 31 -5.77 0.36 -3.23
N VAL A 32 -7.00 0.23 -2.72
CA VAL A 32 -8.11 1.11 -3.10
C VAL A 32 -8.05 2.43 -2.32
N GLU A 33 -7.79 2.38 -1.01
CA GLU A 33 -7.77 3.56 -0.13
C GLU A 33 -6.62 4.52 -0.50
N GLU A 34 -5.39 4.02 -0.52
CA GLU A 34 -4.19 4.86 -0.71
C GLU A 34 -3.93 5.19 -2.20
N ALA A 35 -4.24 4.26 -3.11
CA ALA A 35 -3.90 4.40 -4.54
C ALA A 35 -5.09 4.48 -5.50
N SER A 36 -6.32 4.26 -5.03
CA SER A 36 -7.52 4.21 -5.88
C SER A 36 -7.43 3.20 -7.03
N ILE A 37 -6.69 2.11 -6.81
CA ILE A 37 -6.48 1.02 -7.75
C ILE A 37 -7.24 -0.22 -7.29
N ARG A 38 -7.83 -0.94 -8.25
CA ARG A 38 -8.32 -2.32 -8.09
C ARG A 38 -7.48 -3.26 -8.96
N ALA A 39 -7.38 -4.52 -8.55
CA ALA A 39 -6.65 -5.55 -9.28
C ALA A 39 -7.50 -6.81 -9.46
N SER A 40 -7.58 -7.33 -10.68
CA SER A 40 -8.28 -8.60 -10.94
C SER A 40 -7.54 -9.80 -10.37
N GLU A 41 -6.21 -9.73 -10.34
CA GLU A 41 -5.33 -10.80 -9.87
C GLU A 41 -4.41 -10.25 -8.80
N VAL A 42 -4.33 -10.95 -7.66
CA VAL A 42 -3.41 -10.62 -6.57
C VAL A 42 -2.86 -11.91 -6.01
N GLU A 43 -1.53 -12.06 -6.06
CA GLU A 43 -0.82 -13.25 -5.59
C GLU A 43 0.21 -12.89 -4.52
N LEU A 44 0.41 -13.76 -3.52
CA LEU A 44 1.45 -13.58 -2.52
C LEU A 44 2.82 -13.77 -3.17
N LEU A 45 3.64 -12.71 -3.18
CA LEU A 45 5.00 -12.76 -3.70
C LEU A 45 5.97 -13.28 -2.63
N THR A 46 5.90 -12.74 -1.41
CA THR A 46 6.74 -13.18 -0.29
C THR A 46 6.21 -12.69 1.04
N MET A 47 6.81 -13.20 2.12
CA MET A 47 6.58 -12.73 3.50
C MET A 47 7.92 -12.32 4.11
N MET A 48 7.95 -11.17 4.78
CA MET A 48 9.17 -10.65 5.37
C MET A 48 8.93 -9.99 6.73
N ARG A 49 10.01 -9.74 7.46
CA ARG A 49 10.02 -8.87 8.63
C ARG A 49 11.01 -7.76 8.34
N GLN A 50 10.54 -6.54 8.09
CA GLN A 50 11.46 -5.44 7.78
C GLN A 50 12.30 -5.05 9.00
N MET A 51 11.76 -5.21 10.20
CA MET A 51 12.40 -4.79 11.45
C MET A 51 12.48 -5.92 12.47
N PRO A 52 13.15 -7.05 12.18
CA PRO A 52 13.08 -8.26 12.99
C PRO A 52 13.67 -8.12 14.40
N ALA A 53 14.50 -7.10 14.63
CA ALA A 53 15.11 -6.81 15.93
C ALA A 53 14.25 -5.89 16.82
N SER A 54 13.37 -5.07 16.24
CA SER A 54 12.61 -4.04 16.97
C SER A 54 11.10 -4.19 16.88
N ALA A 55 10.59 -4.94 15.90
CA ALA A 55 9.16 -5.19 15.73
C ALA A 55 8.89 -6.68 15.53
N ARG A 56 7.77 -7.14 16.11
CA ARG A 56 7.21 -8.48 15.88
C ARG A 56 6.16 -8.44 14.77
N THR A 57 6.35 -7.59 13.76
CA THR A 57 5.49 -7.49 12.60
C THR A 57 5.95 -8.45 11.51
N ARG A 58 4.98 -9.00 10.76
CA ARG A 58 5.22 -9.78 9.56
C ARG A 58 4.43 -9.15 8.43
N GLU A 59 5.12 -8.83 7.36
CA GLU A 59 4.53 -8.22 6.18
C GLU A 59 4.34 -9.27 5.10
N HIS A 60 3.21 -9.18 4.41
CA HIS A 60 2.86 -10.00 3.27
C HIS A 60 2.93 -9.11 2.03
N LEU A 61 3.88 -9.38 1.14
CA LEU A 61 4.04 -8.61 -0.09
C LEU A 61 3.30 -9.32 -1.21
N TYR A 62 2.40 -8.60 -1.86
CA TYR A 62 1.59 -9.12 -2.95
C TYR A 62 1.98 -8.51 -4.31
N LEU A 63 1.78 -9.28 -5.37
CA LEU A 63 1.86 -8.81 -6.75
C LEU A 63 0.44 -8.68 -7.31
N ALA A 64 0.07 -7.43 -7.61
CA ALA A 64 -1.22 -7.09 -8.20
C ALA A 64 -1.10 -6.96 -9.72
N ARG A 65 -2.03 -7.58 -10.46
CA ARG A 65 -2.11 -7.56 -11.93
C ARG A 65 -3.55 -7.31 -12.39
N GLY A 66 -3.69 -6.93 -13.66
CA GLY A 66 -4.97 -6.51 -14.23
C GLY A 66 -5.53 -5.29 -13.49
N LEU A 67 -4.70 -4.26 -13.39
CA LEU A 67 -4.98 -3.06 -12.61
C LEU A 67 -6.03 -2.18 -13.33
N SER A 68 -6.97 -1.65 -12.56
CA SER A 68 -7.92 -0.63 -13.00
C SER A 68 -8.03 0.50 -11.98
N THR A 69 -8.17 1.72 -12.45
CA THR A 69 -8.43 2.88 -11.59
C THR A 69 -9.93 2.96 -11.31
N GLY A 70 -10.32 3.08 -10.04
CA GLY A 70 -11.72 3.29 -9.66
C GLY A 70 -11.97 4.67 -9.06
N GLU A 71 -13.19 4.88 -8.54
CA GLU A 71 -13.52 6.11 -7.81
C GLU A 71 -12.79 6.17 -6.47
N HIS A 72 -12.33 7.38 -6.13
CA HIS A 72 -11.59 7.74 -4.91
C HIS A 72 -12.40 7.43 -3.65
N GLN A 73 -11.81 6.68 -2.72
CA GLN A 73 -12.30 6.51 -1.35
C GLN A 73 -11.16 6.78 -0.37
N ARG A 74 -10.60 8.00 -0.38
CA ARG A 74 -9.52 8.36 0.55
C ARG A 74 -10.07 8.67 1.94
N ASP A 75 -9.41 8.14 2.96
CA ASP A 75 -9.50 8.72 4.30
C ASP A 75 -8.83 10.10 4.31
N ALA A 76 -9.25 11.00 5.21
CA ALA A 76 -8.67 12.34 5.35
C ALA A 76 -7.18 12.29 5.71
N SER A 77 -6.69 11.22 6.34
CA SER A 77 -5.27 11.02 6.66
C SER A 77 -4.37 10.76 5.44
N GLU A 78 -4.95 10.41 4.30
CA GLU A 78 -4.21 9.96 3.10
C GLU A 78 -4.48 10.86 1.88
N ALA A 79 -5.14 12.00 2.13
CA ALA A 79 -5.55 12.95 1.10
C ALA A 79 -4.38 13.51 0.28
N ASP A 80 -3.18 13.56 0.85
CA ASP A 80 -1.94 14.09 0.25
C ASP A 80 -1.13 13.04 -0.54
N MET A 81 -1.50 11.75 -0.51
CA MET A 81 -0.82 10.73 -1.30
C MET A 81 -1.07 10.91 -2.81
N GLU A 82 -0.04 10.71 -3.62
CA GLU A 82 -0.12 10.77 -5.09
C GLU A 82 0.27 9.45 -5.74
N LEU A 83 -0.56 8.97 -6.68
CA LEU A 83 -0.22 7.80 -7.49
C LEU A 83 0.89 8.15 -8.50
N ARG A 84 2.00 7.42 -8.43
CA ARG A 84 3.12 7.51 -9.39
C ARG A 84 3.38 6.15 -10.03
N TRP A 85 3.43 6.13 -11.35
CA TRP A 85 3.84 4.95 -12.12
C TRP A 85 5.35 4.99 -12.38
N VAL A 86 6.05 3.91 -12.02
CA VAL A 86 7.49 3.77 -12.25
C VAL A 86 7.75 2.56 -13.13
N ALA A 87 8.50 2.75 -14.21
CA ALA A 87 8.89 1.65 -15.08
C ALA A 87 9.87 0.70 -14.36
N LEU A 88 9.58 -0.59 -14.40
CA LEU A 88 10.50 -1.63 -13.92
C LEU A 88 11.65 -1.80 -14.94
N LYS A 89 12.87 -2.04 -14.43
CA LYS A 89 14.06 -2.30 -15.24
C LYS A 89 14.37 -3.79 -15.30
#